data_AF-A0A2N6BLB0-F1
#
_entry.id   AF-A0A2N6BLB0-F1
#
_cell.length_a   1.000
_cell.length_b   1.000
_cell.length_c   1.000
_cell.angle_alpha   90.00
_cell.angle_beta   90.00
_cell.angle_gamma   90.00
#
_symmetry.space_group_name_H-M   'P 1'
#
loop_
_entity.id
_entity.type
_entity.pdbx_description
1 polymer ?
#
loop_
_entity_poly.entity_id
_entity_poly.type
_entity_poly.pdbx_seq_one_letter_code
_entity_poly.pdbx_strand_id
1 'polypeptide(L)'
;MRLITLLSIILIPASLHAHGVGVIDIADDRVWSGAVKVTQPLHVLKGASLTITAGTEVTFDMPATDEFEPEPWILVEGRLDVAGTAGSPILFKVKSEPRQRATQDMFNILAAESAKVSYGRFIGAGWALHIHDTKTVIENSRFVDNYGGIRSSSDNLKVNKSTFAGNTIGIRLLNASGVRILSCDFIDNLTGIFLRKDILGMVITYNYFANTEYDIKLGEMQGEDISAASNWWRSPPSAGGEKLFDGNDSEGIGFVRTEPELDFEEKPER
;
A
#
# COMPACT_ATOMS: atom_id res chain seq x y z
N MET A 1 -55.60 -11.90 -55.06
CA MET A 1 -54.23 -11.36 -55.04
C MET A 1 -54.19 -10.15 -54.09
N ARG A 2 -53.97 -10.38 -52.79
CA ARG A 2 -53.63 -9.35 -51.80
C ARG A 2 -52.75 -9.98 -50.71
N LEU A 3 -51.68 -9.27 -50.39
CA LEU A 3 -50.54 -9.61 -49.54
C LEU A 3 -50.95 -10.05 -48.12
N ILE A 4 -50.30 -11.10 -47.62
CA ILE A 4 -50.15 -11.39 -46.19
C ILE A 4 -48.76 -10.88 -45.81
N THR A 5 -48.71 -9.87 -44.93
CA THR A 5 -47.47 -9.33 -44.37
C THR A 5 -46.95 -10.27 -43.29
N LEU A 6 -45.85 -10.97 -43.56
CA LEU A 6 -45.16 -11.81 -42.57
C LEU A 6 -44.31 -10.92 -41.67
N LEU A 7 -44.59 -10.92 -40.37
CA LEU A 7 -43.81 -10.23 -39.35
C LEU A 7 -42.57 -11.08 -39.02
N SER A 8 -41.39 -10.71 -39.51
CA SER A 8 -40.13 -11.36 -39.17
C SER A 8 -39.62 -10.82 -37.82
N ILE A 9 -39.82 -11.58 -36.75
CA ILE A 9 -39.14 -11.35 -35.47
C ILE A 9 -37.67 -11.74 -35.67
N ILE A 10 -36.81 -10.74 -35.81
CA ILE A 10 -35.36 -10.93 -35.73
C ILE A 10 -35.03 -11.09 -34.24
N LEU A 11 -34.82 -12.33 -33.80
CA LEU A 11 -34.12 -12.58 -32.54
C LEU A 11 -32.67 -12.11 -32.75
N ILE A 12 -32.35 -10.94 -32.21
CA ILE A 12 -30.96 -10.56 -31.97
C ILE A 12 -30.48 -11.51 -30.86
N PRO A 13 -29.45 -12.35 -31.07
CA PRO A 13 -28.86 -13.06 -29.95
C PRO A 13 -28.31 -12.00 -29.01
N ALA A 14 -28.86 -11.96 -27.79
CA ALA A 14 -28.31 -11.19 -26.70
C ALA A 14 -26.82 -11.58 -26.60
N SER A 15 -25.97 -10.62 -26.94
CA SER A 15 -24.53 -10.72 -26.81
C SER A 15 -24.21 -11.11 -25.37
N LEU A 16 -23.69 -12.32 -25.23
CA LEU A 16 -23.10 -12.85 -24.01
C LEU A 16 -22.06 -11.81 -23.55
N HIS A 17 -22.35 -11.11 -22.47
CA HIS A 17 -21.36 -10.26 -21.80
C HIS A 17 -20.33 -11.18 -21.17
N ALA A 18 -19.28 -11.52 -21.92
CA ALA A 18 -18.12 -12.21 -21.39
C ALA A 18 -17.17 -11.17 -20.78
N HIS A 19 -17.45 -10.73 -19.56
CA HIS A 19 -16.47 -10.05 -18.70
C HIS A 19 -16.62 -10.57 -17.27
N GLY A 20 -16.23 -11.83 -17.08
CA GLY A 20 -16.03 -12.42 -15.78
C GLY A 20 -14.74 -13.21 -15.86
N VAL A 21 -13.60 -12.54 -15.73
CA VAL A 21 -12.38 -13.27 -15.40
C VAL A 21 -12.59 -13.70 -13.95
N GLY A 22 -12.88 -14.99 -13.74
CA GLY A 22 -13.18 -15.50 -12.42
C GLY A 22 -11.99 -15.30 -11.47
N VAL A 23 -12.29 -15.14 -10.18
CA VAL A 23 -11.27 -15.18 -9.13
C VAL A 23 -10.76 -16.62 -9.02
N ILE A 24 -9.44 -16.82 -8.93
CA ILE A 24 -8.87 -18.14 -8.61
C ILE A 24 -8.62 -18.24 -7.11
N ASP A 25 -9.22 -19.25 -6.49
CA ASP A 25 -8.95 -19.58 -5.09
C ASP A 25 -7.64 -20.35 -4.91
N ILE A 26 -6.86 -19.95 -3.93
CA ILE A 26 -5.73 -20.67 -3.34
C ILE A 26 -6.24 -21.27 -2.03
N ALA A 27 -6.71 -22.52 -2.09
CA ALA A 27 -7.35 -23.23 -0.98
C ALA A 27 -6.37 -24.03 -0.09
N ASP A 28 -5.15 -24.27 -0.59
CA ASP A 28 -4.08 -24.97 0.12
C ASP A 28 -2.81 -24.11 0.14
N ASP A 29 -1.84 -24.46 0.98
CA ASP A 29 -0.53 -23.82 1.00
C ASP A 29 0.15 -23.84 -0.38
N ARG A 30 0.59 -22.66 -0.83
CA ARG A 30 1.27 -22.46 -2.11
C ARG A 30 2.58 -21.72 -1.92
N VAL A 31 3.57 -22.17 -2.69
CA VAL A 31 4.88 -21.53 -2.79
C VAL A 31 5.07 -21.03 -4.22
N TRP A 32 5.43 -19.76 -4.34
CA TRP A 32 5.82 -19.12 -5.59
C TRP A 32 7.34 -18.95 -5.65
N SER A 33 7.91 -19.27 -6.80
CA SER A 33 9.32 -19.13 -7.12
C SER A 33 9.52 -18.82 -8.61
N GLY A 34 10.64 -18.17 -8.96
CA GLY A 34 10.98 -17.86 -10.34
C GLY A 34 10.12 -16.74 -10.94
N ALA A 35 9.63 -16.91 -12.17
CA ALA A 35 8.78 -15.92 -12.84
C ALA A 35 7.30 -16.32 -12.71
N VAL A 36 6.52 -15.49 -12.01
CA VAL A 36 5.07 -15.69 -11.80
C VAL A 36 4.30 -14.58 -12.50
N LYS A 37 3.25 -14.96 -13.25
CA LYS A 37 2.33 -14.00 -13.89
C LYS A 37 0.96 -14.13 -13.25
N VAL A 38 0.47 -13.05 -12.67
CA VAL A 38 -0.88 -12.97 -12.11
C VAL A 38 -1.76 -12.27 -13.14
N THR A 39 -2.49 -13.05 -13.92
CA THR A 39 -3.29 -12.58 -15.07
C THR A 39 -4.77 -12.40 -14.75
N GLN A 40 -5.18 -12.79 -13.56
CA GLN A 40 -6.54 -12.65 -13.06
C GLN A 40 -6.52 -12.54 -11.54
N PRO A 41 -7.58 -12.00 -10.92
CA PRO A 41 -7.68 -11.92 -9.47
C PRO A 41 -7.49 -13.28 -8.79
N LEU A 42 -6.79 -13.28 -7.66
CA LEU A 42 -6.57 -14.44 -6.82
C LEU A 42 -7.12 -14.21 -5.42
N HIS A 43 -7.53 -15.29 -4.76
CA HIS A 43 -7.96 -15.25 -3.37
C HIS A 43 -7.24 -16.34 -2.55
N VAL A 44 -6.39 -15.93 -1.63
CA VAL A 44 -5.77 -16.83 -0.64
C VAL A 44 -6.77 -17.04 0.49
N LEU A 45 -7.44 -18.20 0.45
CA LEU A 45 -8.51 -18.54 1.38
C LEU A 45 -8.00 -18.66 2.82
N LYS A 46 -8.91 -18.47 3.76
CA LYS A 46 -8.66 -18.76 5.18
C LYS A 46 -8.14 -20.19 5.37
N GLY A 47 -7.06 -20.33 6.13
CA GLY A 47 -6.39 -21.61 6.39
C GLY A 47 -5.34 -22.01 5.34
N ALA A 48 -5.31 -21.34 4.18
CA ALA A 48 -4.24 -21.48 3.20
C ALA A 48 -3.14 -20.43 3.43
N SER A 49 -1.99 -20.64 2.79
CA SER A 49 -0.92 -19.65 2.75
C SER A 49 -0.32 -19.46 1.37
N LEU A 50 0.15 -18.25 1.11
CA LEU A 50 0.94 -17.91 -0.05
C LEU A 50 2.33 -17.46 0.42
N THR A 51 3.34 -18.30 0.14
CA THR A 51 4.74 -17.97 0.35
C THR A 51 5.39 -17.61 -0.97
N ILE A 52 5.98 -16.42 -1.07
CA ILE A 52 6.79 -16.02 -2.22
C ILE A 52 8.26 -16.04 -1.79
N THR A 53 9.09 -16.79 -2.53
CA THR A 53 10.47 -17.07 -2.16
C THR A 53 11.46 -16.09 -2.80
N ALA A 54 12.63 -15.93 -2.19
CA ALA A 54 13.69 -15.03 -2.66
C ALA A 54 14.01 -15.15 -4.16
N GLY A 55 14.23 -14.01 -4.83
CA GLY A 55 14.52 -13.96 -6.27
C GLY A 55 13.31 -14.14 -7.19
N THR A 56 12.09 -14.26 -6.64
CA THR A 56 10.87 -14.35 -7.46
C THR A 56 10.57 -12.99 -8.11
N GLU A 57 10.17 -13.02 -9.38
CA GLU A 57 9.53 -11.90 -10.06
C GLU A 57 8.04 -12.20 -10.29
N VAL A 58 7.18 -11.39 -9.69
CA VAL A 58 5.73 -11.44 -9.86
C VAL A 58 5.29 -10.28 -10.74
N THR A 59 4.72 -10.59 -11.90
CA THR A 59 4.16 -9.59 -12.82
C THR A 59 2.64 -9.63 -12.79
N PHE A 60 2.03 -8.49 -12.53
CA PHE A 60 0.58 -8.30 -12.43
C PHE A 60 0.04 -7.75 -13.76
N ASP A 61 -0.87 -8.49 -14.41
CA ASP A 61 -1.60 -8.02 -15.59
C ASP A 61 -2.88 -7.27 -15.16
N MET A 62 -2.71 -6.32 -14.24
CA MET A 62 -3.81 -5.51 -13.69
C MET A 62 -4.29 -4.51 -14.73
N PRO A 63 -5.59 -4.51 -15.09
CA PRO A 63 -6.16 -3.46 -15.93
C PRO A 63 -6.20 -2.14 -15.15
N ALA A 64 -6.07 -1.03 -15.87
CA ALA A 64 -6.40 0.25 -15.27
C ALA A 64 -7.92 0.31 -15.01
N THR A 65 -8.30 0.84 -13.85
CA THR A 65 -9.70 1.00 -13.44
C THR A 65 -9.90 2.38 -12.81
N ASP A 66 -11.02 3.01 -13.15
CA ASP A 66 -11.50 4.26 -12.55
C ASP A 66 -12.59 3.98 -11.49
N GLU A 67 -12.84 2.71 -11.18
CA GLU A 67 -13.76 2.32 -10.12
C GLU A 67 -13.29 2.86 -8.77
N PHE A 68 -14.26 3.28 -7.96
CA PHE A 68 -13.96 3.90 -6.66
C PHE A 68 -13.30 2.90 -5.69
N GLU A 69 -13.70 1.63 -5.77
CA GLU A 69 -13.15 0.49 -5.00
C GLU A 69 -13.14 -0.76 -5.89
N PRO A 70 -12.11 -0.92 -6.75
CA PRO A 70 -12.02 -2.08 -7.62
C PRO A 70 -11.69 -3.36 -6.83
N GLU A 71 -12.06 -4.51 -7.39
CA GLU A 71 -11.64 -5.82 -6.88
C GLU A 71 -10.11 -5.87 -6.74
N PRO A 72 -9.55 -6.29 -5.59
CA PRO A 72 -8.11 -6.44 -5.44
C PRO A 72 -7.57 -7.54 -6.35
N TRP A 73 -6.32 -7.42 -6.77
CA TRP A 73 -5.72 -8.45 -7.63
C TRP A 73 -5.34 -9.70 -6.86
N ILE A 74 -5.00 -9.55 -5.58
CA ILE A 74 -4.82 -10.66 -4.65
C ILE A 74 -5.54 -10.29 -3.35
N LEU A 75 -6.63 -10.97 -3.04
CA LEU A 75 -7.24 -10.96 -1.71
C LEU A 75 -6.55 -12.03 -0.85
N VAL A 76 -6.22 -11.69 0.39
CA VAL A 76 -5.61 -12.60 1.36
C VAL A 76 -6.43 -12.60 2.64
N GLU A 77 -7.13 -13.70 2.90
CA GLU A 77 -7.76 -14.02 4.19
C GLU A 77 -6.99 -15.13 4.95
N GLY A 78 -6.09 -15.83 4.26
CA GLY A 78 -5.17 -16.81 4.82
C GLY A 78 -3.92 -16.18 5.43
N ARG A 79 -2.73 -16.60 4.96
CA ARG A 79 -1.43 -16.06 5.38
C ARG A 79 -0.59 -15.65 4.17
N LEU A 80 0.10 -14.52 4.28
CA LEU A 80 1.08 -14.05 3.28
C LEU A 80 2.49 -14.03 3.87
N ASP A 81 3.43 -14.67 3.17
CA ASP A 81 4.85 -14.63 3.52
C ASP A 81 5.71 -14.27 2.30
N VAL A 82 6.17 -13.02 2.24
CA VAL A 82 7.12 -12.55 1.23
C VAL A 82 8.52 -12.68 1.82
N ALA A 83 9.20 -13.77 1.49
CA ALA A 83 10.45 -14.20 2.09
C ALA A 83 11.66 -13.89 1.19
N GLY A 84 11.84 -12.62 0.86
CA GLY A 84 12.99 -12.14 0.10
C GLY A 84 14.25 -12.05 0.97
N THR A 85 15.39 -11.80 0.33
CA THR A 85 16.67 -11.55 1.02
C THR A 85 17.38 -10.33 0.42
N ALA A 86 18.40 -9.81 1.11
CA ALA A 86 19.21 -8.70 0.59
C ALA A 86 19.88 -9.03 -0.77
N GLY A 87 20.38 -10.27 -0.92
CA GLY A 87 21.03 -10.72 -2.15
C GLY A 87 20.06 -11.09 -3.28
N SER A 88 18.82 -11.47 -2.92
CA SER A 88 17.78 -11.89 -3.85
C SER A 88 16.42 -11.34 -3.41
N PRO A 89 16.16 -10.04 -3.61
CA PRO A 89 14.87 -9.44 -3.29
C PRO A 89 13.76 -10.01 -4.19
N ILE A 90 12.51 -9.86 -3.77
CA ILE A 90 11.34 -10.27 -4.55
C ILE A 90 10.80 -9.03 -5.28
N LEU A 91 10.58 -9.14 -6.58
CA LEU A 91 10.04 -8.05 -7.40
C LEU A 91 8.55 -8.26 -7.65
N PHE A 92 7.72 -7.30 -7.29
CA PHE A 92 6.31 -7.19 -7.65
C PHE A 92 6.15 -5.98 -8.56
N LYS A 93 5.69 -6.19 -9.79
CA LYS A 93 5.53 -5.11 -10.78
C LYS A 93 4.23 -5.22 -11.56
N VAL A 94 3.61 -4.08 -11.84
CA VAL A 94 2.52 -4.00 -12.81
C VAL A 94 3.09 -4.05 -14.21
N LYS A 95 2.42 -4.77 -15.11
CA LYS A 95 2.83 -4.89 -16.52
C LYS A 95 2.58 -3.61 -17.31
N SER A 96 1.52 -2.88 -16.98
CA SER A 96 1.11 -1.63 -17.59
C SER A 96 1.72 -0.42 -16.84
N GLU A 97 1.87 0.70 -17.55
CA GLU A 97 2.30 1.95 -16.94
C GLU A 97 1.29 2.42 -15.87
N PRO A 98 1.73 2.85 -14.68
CA PRO A 98 0.84 3.34 -13.63
C PRO A 98 0.07 4.56 -14.12
N ARG A 99 -1.27 4.54 -14.01
CA ARG A 99 -2.07 5.76 -14.18
C ARG A 99 -2.16 6.49 -12.85
N GLN A 100 -2.06 7.82 -12.89
CA GLN A 100 -2.07 8.73 -11.73
C GLN A 100 -3.32 8.67 -10.81
N ARG A 101 -4.25 7.72 -11.01
CA ARG A 101 -5.46 7.53 -10.20
C ARG A 101 -5.86 6.07 -10.00
N ALA A 102 -5.06 5.10 -10.43
CA ALA A 102 -5.40 3.71 -10.17
C ALA A 102 -5.34 3.45 -8.65
N THR A 103 -6.46 3.08 -8.04
CA THR A 103 -6.55 2.76 -6.60
C THR A 103 -6.60 1.26 -6.34
N GLN A 104 -6.44 0.44 -7.38
CA GLN A 104 -6.50 -1.01 -7.26
C GLN A 104 -5.34 -1.57 -6.44
N ASP A 105 -5.68 -2.47 -5.54
CA ASP A 105 -4.73 -3.11 -4.64
C ASP A 105 -4.00 -4.26 -5.36
N MET A 106 -2.66 -4.28 -5.29
CA MET A 106 -1.90 -5.49 -5.63
C MET A 106 -2.24 -6.61 -4.64
N PHE A 107 -2.22 -6.27 -3.35
CA PHE A 107 -2.61 -7.15 -2.25
C PHE A 107 -3.58 -6.41 -1.34
N ASN A 108 -4.76 -7.01 -1.15
CA ASN A 108 -5.66 -6.68 -0.05
C ASN A 108 -5.59 -7.81 0.97
N ILE A 109 -5.20 -7.48 2.19
CA ILE A 109 -4.95 -8.40 3.29
C ILE A 109 -6.02 -8.12 4.34
N LEU A 110 -7.04 -8.97 4.37
CA LEU A 110 -8.29 -8.72 5.08
C LEU A 110 -8.53 -9.78 6.15
N ALA A 111 -8.47 -9.38 7.42
CA ALA A 111 -8.67 -10.26 8.56
C ALA A 111 -7.85 -11.58 8.47
N ALA A 112 -6.65 -11.48 7.90
CA ALA A 112 -5.76 -12.58 7.64
C ALA A 112 -5.10 -13.06 8.94
N GLU A 113 -4.61 -14.30 8.95
CA GLU A 113 -3.89 -14.87 10.10
C GLU A 113 -2.65 -14.02 10.42
N SER A 114 -1.87 -13.71 9.38
CA SER A 114 -0.74 -12.79 9.45
C SER A 114 -0.22 -12.43 8.06
N ALA A 115 0.52 -11.33 7.99
CA ALA A 115 1.33 -11.00 6.83
C ALA A 115 2.76 -10.65 7.26
N LYS A 116 3.74 -11.20 6.54
CA LYS A 116 5.15 -10.85 6.68
C LYS A 116 5.72 -10.47 5.33
N VAL A 117 6.44 -9.36 5.29
CA VAL A 117 7.10 -8.89 4.08
C VAL A 117 8.54 -8.54 4.38
N SER A 118 9.47 -9.25 3.73
CA SER A 118 10.90 -9.02 3.84
C SER A 118 11.51 -8.92 2.44
N TYR A 119 12.26 -7.84 2.19
CA TYR A 119 12.95 -7.60 0.90
C TYR A 119 12.02 -7.69 -0.33
N GLY A 120 10.78 -7.24 -0.19
CA GLY A 120 9.87 -7.04 -1.32
C GLY A 120 10.13 -5.69 -2.00
N ARG A 121 10.07 -5.64 -3.32
CA ARG A 121 10.10 -4.41 -4.13
C ARG A 121 8.79 -4.31 -4.90
N PHE A 122 7.93 -3.37 -4.52
CA PHE A 122 6.62 -3.14 -5.11
C PHE A 122 6.66 -1.90 -5.99
N ILE A 123 6.32 -2.07 -7.27
CA ILE A 123 6.44 -1.01 -8.29
C ILE A 123 5.12 -0.84 -9.05
N GLY A 124 4.65 0.41 -9.11
CA GLY A 124 3.59 0.83 -10.02
C GLY A 124 2.17 0.44 -9.59
N ALA A 125 1.98 0.02 -8.34
CA ALA A 125 0.68 -0.35 -7.80
C ALA A 125 -0.25 0.86 -7.62
N GLY A 126 -1.56 0.60 -7.59
CA GLY A 126 -2.50 1.56 -7.02
C GLY A 126 -2.29 1.67 -5.51
N TRP A 127 -2.53 0.57 -4.78
CA TRP A 127 -1.92 0.36 -3.47
C TRP A 127 -1.10 -0.92 -3.52
N ALA A 128 0.15 -0.87 -3.08
CA ALA A 128 0.96 -2.09 -3.02
C ALA A 128 0.42 -3.05 -1.96
N LEU A 129 0.12 -2.54 -0.75
CA LEU A 129 -0.48 -3.30 0.34
C LEU A 129 -1.67 -2.52 0.94
N HIS A 130 -2.83 -3.15 0.99
CA HIS A 130 -4.02 -2.66 1.70
C HIS A 130 -4.36 -3.65 2.83
N ILE A 131 -4.31 -3.19 4.09
CA ILE A 131 -4.27 -4.08 5.26
C ILE A 131 -5.39 -3.75 6.24
N HIS A 132 -6.23 -4.74 6.54
CA HIS A 132 -7.33 -4.65 7.50
C HIS A 132 -7.22 -5.76 8.55
N ASP A 133 -7.34 -5.38 9.83
CA ASP A 133 -7.43 -6.29 10.98
C ASP A 133 -6.40 -7.44 10.98
N THR A 134 -5.19 -7.18 10.51
CA THR A 134 -4.16 -8.20 10.30
C THR A 134 -2.85 -7.82 10.96
N LYS A 135 -2.31 -8.73 11.80
CA LYS A 135 -0.97 -8.59 12.36
C LYS A 135 0.07 -8.65 11.24
N THR A 136 0.70 -7.50 10.97
CA THR A 136 1.60 -7.34 9.83
C THR A 136 2.96 -6.79 10.22
N VAL A 137 4.02 -7.40 9.68
CA VAL A 137 5.41 -6.96 9.83
C VAL A 137 6.04 -6.79 8.44
N ILE A 138 6.56 -5.61 8.16
CA ILE A 138 7.20 -5.24 6.90
C ILE A 138 8.60 -4.74 7.20
N GLU A 139 9.62 -5.39 6.63
CA GLU A 139 11.02 -5.05 6.87
C GLU A 139 11.83 -5.04 5.58
N ASN A 140 12.85 -4.17 5.50
CA ASN A 140 13.85 -4.14 4.43
C ASN A 140 13.25 -4.09 3.01
N SER A 141 12.09 -3.45 2.86
CA SER A 141 11.29 -3.50 1.62
C SER A 141 11.24 -2.12 0.94
N ARG A 142 10.86 -2.11 -0.33
CA ARG A 142 10.82 -0.89 -1.17
C ARG A 142 9.47 -0.75 -1.85
N PHE A 143 8.86 0.42 -1.72
CA PHE A 143 7.59 0.80 -2.34
C PHE A 143 7.86 2.01 -3.23
N VAL A 144 7.87 1.77 -4.55
CA VAL A 144 8.38 2.74 -5.53
C VAL A 144 7.32 3.05 -6.60
N ASP A 145 7.13 4.33 -6.89
CA ASP A 145 6.28 4.83 -7.98
C ASP A 145 4.84 4.25 -7.96
N ASN A 146 4.30 4.01 -6.76
CA ASN A 146 2.91 3.60 -6.57
C ASN A 146 2.03 4.83 -6.38
N TYR A 147 0.73 4.72 -6.62
CA TYR A 147 -0.18 5.72 -6.06
C TYR A 147 -0.07 5.70 -4.53
N GLY A 148 -0.06 4.52 -3.92
CA GLY A 148 0.15 4.33 -2.50
C GLY A 148 1.03 3.14 -2.15
N GLY A 149 1.96 3.32 -1.21
CA GLY A 149 2.77 2.21 -0.69
C GLY A 149 1.94 1.29 0.20
N ILE A 150 1.51 1.80 1.36
CA ILE A 150 0.69 1.04 2.33
C ILE A 150 -0.55 1.83 2.69
N ARG A 151 -1.72 1.19 2.63
CA ARG A 151 -2.96 1.64 3.27
C ARG A 151 -3.30 0.66 4.37
N SER A 152 -3.56 1.13 5.59
CA SER A 152 -3.86 0.22 6.71
C SER A 152 -4.89 0.79 7.67
N SER A 153 -5.75 -0.10 8.17
CA SER A 153 -6.55 0.09 9.39
C SER A 153 -6.28 -0.98 10.44
N SER A 154 -5.05 -1.51 10.47
CA SER A 154 -4.65 -2.56 11.41
C SER A 154 -3.83 -2.00 12.58
N ASP A 155 -4.20 -2.43 13.78
CA ASP A 155 -3.40 -2.20 14.98
C ASP A 155 -2.03 -2.89 14.91
N ASN A 156 -1.06 -2.31 15.60
CA ASN A 156 0.28 -2.85 15.80
C ASN A 156 1.04 -3.20 14.49
N LEU A 157 0.69 -2.56 13.37
CA LEU A 157 1.48 -2.61 12.14
C LEU A 157 2.92 -2.19 12.44
N LYS A 158 3.88 -3.00 12.00
CA LYS A 158 5.31 -2.70 12.11
C LYS A 158 5.93 -2.53 10.73
N VAL A 159 6.50 -1.37 10.48
CA VAL A 159 7.26 -1.07 9.26
C VAL A 159 8.65 -0.65 9.67
N ASN A 160 9.67 -1.35 9.17
CA ASN A 160 11.05 -1.16 9.60
C ASN A 160 12.01 -1.14 8.40
N LYS A 161 13.03 -0.29 8.43
CA LYS A 161 14.14 -0.31 7.44
C LYS A 161 13.67 -0.34 5.98
N SER A 162 12.58 0.36 5.67
CA SER A 162 11.95 0.28 4.35
C SER A 162 11.98 1.65 3.66
N THR A 163 11.93 1.64 2.34
CA THR A 163 11.95 2.87 1.53
C THR A 163 10.62 3.06 0.84
N PHE A 164 10.08 4.27 0.92
CA PHE A 164 8.92 4.74 0.18
C PHE A 164 9.39 5.86 -0.72
N ALA A 165 9.43 5.63 -2.03
CA ALA A 165 9.98 6.56 -3.00
C ALA A 165 9.03 6.87 -4.15
N GLY A 166 8.85 8.14 -4.49
CA GLY A 166 8.08 8.56 -5.68
C GLY A 166 6.59 8.22 -5.63
N ASN A 167 6.03 7.87 -4.46
CA ASN A 167 4.62 7.52 -4.35
C ASN A 167 3.75 8.79 -4.23
N THR A 168 2.45 8.71 -4.56
CA THR A 168 1.54 9.79 -4.15
C THR A 168 1.41 9.81 -2.62
N ILE A 169 1.22 8.64 -2.00
CA ILE A 169 1.22 8.51 -0.54
C ILE A 169 2.14 7.35 -0.14
N GLY A 170 3.15 7.60 0.70
CA GLY A 170 4.00 6.53 1.22
C GLY A 170 3.18 5.55 2.08
N ILE A 171 2.64 6.04 3.19
CA ILE A 171 1.79 5.27 4.11
C ILE A 171 0.53 6.06 4.45
N ARG A 172 -0.64 5.43 4.40
CA ARG A 172 -1.92 5.97 4.88
C ARG A 172 -2.51 5.09 5.97
N LEU A 173 -2.82 5.69 7.12
CA LEU A 173 -3.43 5.00 8.25
C LEU A 173 -4.83 5.55 8.55
N LEU A 174 -5.70 4.68 9.03
CA LEU A 174 -7.06 4.99 9.48
C LEU A 174 -7.44 4.08 10.65
N ASN A 175 -7.92 4.61 11.77
CA ASN A 175 -8.43 3.84 12.92
C ASN A 175 -7.46 2.73 13.38
N ALA A 176 -6.24 3.11 13.77
CA ALA A 176 -5.19 2.15 14.10
C ALA A 176 -4.40 2.58 15.34
N SER A 177 -4.06 1.62 16.18
CA SER A 177 -3.36 1.82 17.44
C SER A 177 -2.01 1.10 17.47
N GLY A 178 -1.01 1.70 18.12
CA GLY A 178 0.28 1.03 18.40
C GLY A 178 1.15 0.77 17.17
N VAL A 179 0.90 1.48 16.06
CA VAL A 179 1.67 1.39 14.82
C VAL A 179 3.11 1.89 15.06
N ARG A 180 4.10 1.19 14.51
CA ARG A 180 5.52 1.55 14.60
C ARG A 180 6.13 1.67 13.21
N ILE A 181 6.61 2.85 12.88
CA ILE A 181 7.34 3.15 11.64
C ILE A 181 8.75 3.58 12.03
N LEU A 182 9.71 2.69 11.79
CA LEU A 182 11.06 2.82 12.31
C LEU A 182 12.07 2.72 11.20
N SER A 183 13.10 3.55 11.23
CA SER A 183 14.24 3.41 10.33
C SER A 183 13.90 3.45 8.82
N CYS A 184 12.80 4.09 8.43
CA CYS A 184 12.34 4.15 7.04
C CYS A 184 12.75 5.45 6.35
N ASP A 185 12.90 5.40 5.03
CA ASP A 185 13.21 6.57 4.20
C ASP A 185 12.00 6.90 3.33
N PHE A 186 11.48 8.13 3.44
CA PHE A 186 10.37 8.67 2.67
C PHE A 186 10.88 9.78 1.75
N ILE A 187 11.04 9.47 0.47
CA ILE A 187 11.76 10.31 -0.49
C ILE A 187 10.87 10.60 -1.68
N ASP A 188 10.74 11.88 -2.06
CA ASP A 188 10.03 12.31 -3.26
C ASP A 188 8.58 11.80 -3.37
N ASN A 189 7.95 11.40 -2.26
CA ASN A 189 6.52 11.15 -2.26
C ASN A 189 5.78 12.49 -2.29
N LEU A 190 4.52 12.53 -2.74
CA LEU A 190 3.69 13.73 -2.54
C LEU A 190 3.45 13.92 -1.04
N THR A 191 2.93 12.90 -0.38
CA THR A 191 2.85 12.82 1.09
C THR A 191 3.60 11.60 1.60
N GLY A 192 4.50 11.77 2.57
CA GLY A 192 5.22 10.66 3.21
C GLY A 192 4.29 9.77 4.02
N ILE A 193 3.73 10.31 5.09
CA ILE A 193 2.77 9.62 5.97
C ILE A 193 1.48 10.45 6.08
N PHE A 194 0.33 9.83 5.83
CA PHE A 194 -0.98 10.43 6.02
C PHE A 194 -1.80 9.70 7.09
N LEU A 195 -2.08 10.37 8.19
CA LEU A 195 -2.84 9.86 9.33
C LEU A 195 -4.26 10.40 9.28
N ARG A 196 -5.21 9.64 8.72
CA ARG A 196 -6.57 10.14 8.42
C ARG A 196 -7.38 10.48 9.67
N LYS A 197 -7.44 9.55 10.62
CA LYS A 197 -8.38 9.57 11.73
C LYS A 197 -8.03 8.51 12.78
N ASP A 198 -8.29 8.82 14.05
CA ASP A 198 -8.26 7.92 15.21
C ASP A 198 -6.98 7.05 15.28
N ILE A 199 -5.82 7.65 15.03
CA ILE A 199 -4.52 7.01 15.18
C ILE A 199 -4.00 7.24 16.61
N LEU A 200 -3.71 6.15 17.32
CA LEU A 200 -3.36 6.18 18.74
C LEU A 200 -2.01 5.49 19.02
N GLY A 201 -1.22 6.04 19.95
CA GLY A 201 0.00 5.38 20.46
C GLY A 201 1.03 5.03 19.38
N MET A 202 1.09 5.81 18.31
CA MET A 202 2.00 5.61 17.19
C MET A 202 3.43 6.03 17.55
N VAL A 203 4.42 5.32 17.01
CA VAL A 203 5.85 5.66 17.13
C VAL A 203 6.44 5.83 15.74
N ILE A 204 6.99 7.02 15.47
CA ILE A 204 7.68 7.39 14.23
C ILE A 204 9.08 7.85 14.61
N THR A 205 10.09 6.98 14.51
CA THR A 205 11.47 7.33 14.92
C THR A 205 12.53 6.75 13.98
N TYR A 206 13.67 7.45 13.92
CA TYR A 206 14.84 7.15 13.08
C TYR A 206 14.52 7.07 11.58
N ASN A 207 13.46 7.74 11.15
CA ASN A 207 13.08 7.84 9.75
C ASN A 207 13.75 9.07 9.12
N TYR A 208 13.85 9.05 7.79
CA TYR A 208 14.23 10.20 7.00
C TYR A 208 13.06 10.68 6.14
N PHE A 209 12.79 11.98 6.20
CA PHE A 209 11.72 12.62 5.46
C PHE A 209 12.27 13.65 4.46
N ALA A 210 11.94 13.45 3.19
CA ALA A 210 12.32 14.29 2.07
C ALA A 210 11.23 14.30 1.00
N ASN A 211 9.98 14.57 1.39
CA ASN A 211 8.83 14.52 0.50
C ASN A 211 8.56 15.86 -0.18
N THR A 212 7.74 15.86 -1.23
CA THR A 212 7.52 17.03 -2.09
C THR A 212 6.47 17.99 -1.56
N GLU A 213 5.37 17.50 -0.97
CA GLU A 213 4.36 18.33 -0.30
C GLU A 213 4.50 18.20 1.21
N TYR A 214 3.99 17.10 1.80
CA TYR A 214 4.02 16.86 3.25
C TYR A 214 4.90 15.66 3.61
N ASP A 215 5.69 15.80 4.66
CA ASP A 215 6.37 14.68 5.30
C ASP A 215 5.40 13.88 6.17
N ILE A 216 4.64 14.57 7.01
CA ILE A 216 3.54 14.01 7.80
C ILE A 216 2.33 14.91 7.68
N LYS A 217 1.18 14.30 7.37
CA LYS A 217 -0.11 14.97 7.27
C LYS A 217 -1.10 14.33 8.23
N LEU A 218 -1.76 15.14 9.05
CA LEU A 218 -2.91 14.74 9.86
C LEU A 218 -4.20 15.05 9.10
N GLY A 219 -5.19 14.15 9.19
CA GLY A 219 -6.51 14.34 8.61
C GLY A 219 -7.43 15.10 9.57
N GLU A 220 -8.52 15.64 9.03
CA GLU A 220 -9.49 16.48 9.75
C GLU A 220 -10.13 15.83 11.00
N MET A 221 -10.04 14.50 11.12
CA MET A 221 -10.56 13.75 12.26
C MET A 221 -9.44 13.11 13.12
N GLN A 222 -8.19 13.54 12.93
CA GLN A 222 -7.05 13.09 13.74
C GLN A 222 -6.83 14.09 14.88
N GLY A 223 -7.52 13.92 16.00
CA GLY A 223 -7.45 14.84 17.14
C GLY A 223 -6.24 14.66 18.05
N GLU A 224 -5.64 13.47 18.08
CA GLU A 224 -4.50 13.19 18.96
C GLU A 224 -3.18 13.70 18.39
N ASP A 225 -2.34 14.23 19.28
CA ASP A 225 -0.95 14.57 18.99
C ASP A 225 -0.16 13.34 18.57
N ILE A 226 0.72 13.51 17.58
CA ILE A 226 1.57 12.45 17.04
C ILE A 226 3.02 12.77 17.37
N SER A 227 3.69 11.82 18.04
CA SER A 227 5.14 11.92 18.24
C SER A 227 5.88 11.44 16.99
N ALA A 228 6.65 12.35 16.40
CA ALA A 228 7.61 12.12 15.34
C ALA A 228 9.01 12.59 15.76
N ALA A 229 9.35 12.32 17.02
CA ALA A 229 10.67 12.62 17.58
C ALA A 229 11.77 11.74 16.96
N SER A 230 13.00 12.22 17.03
CA SER A 230 14.20 11.48 16.61
C SER A 230 14.15 11.04 15.15
N ASN A 231 13.76 11.93 14.25
CA ASN A 231 13.81 11.72 12.79
C ASN A 231 14.74 12.74 12.13
N TRP A 232 15.24 12.38 10.95
CA TRP A 232 15.96 13.27 10.05
C TRP A 232 14.98 13.91 9.07
N TRP A 233 15.16 15.19 8.81
CA TRP A 233 14.30 15.97 7.92
C TRP A 233 15.17 16.69 6.90
N ARG A 234 14.85 16.57 5.61
CA ARG A 234 15.50 17.38 4.57
C ARG A 234 15.21 18.87 4.75
N SER A 235 14.01 19.19 5.24
CA SER A 235 13.57 20.54 5.57
C SER A 235 13.09 20.53 7.02
N PRO A 236 14.01 20.70 8.00
CA PRO A 236 13.71 20.56 9.42
C PRO A 236 12.63 21.54 9.89
N PRO A 237 11.55 21.08 10.55
CA PRO A 237 10.54 21.96 11.15
C PRO A 237 11.13 22.96 12.16
N SER A 238 12.11 22.53 12.96
CA SER A 238 12.86 23.42 13.87
C SER A 238 13.58 24.59 13.18
N ALA A 239 13.90 24.45 11.90
CA ALA A 239 14.51 25.48 11.05
C ALA A 239 13.50 26.21 10.15
N GLY A 240 12.20 26.08 10.43
CA GLY A 240 11.11 26.72 9.67
C GLY A 240 10.64 25.92 8.45
N GLY A 241 10.89 24.61 8.40
CA GLY A 241 10.34 23.74 7.36
C GLY A 241 8.82 23.58 7.48
N GLU A 242 8.09 23.87 6.41
CA GLU A 242 6.61 23.85 6.36
C GLU A 242 6.08 22.57 5.68
N LYS A 243 6.55 21.40 6.11
CA LYS A 243 6.17 20.09 5.53
C LYS A 243 5.31 19.23 6.44
N LEU A 244 4.74 19.83 7.47
CA LEU A 244 3.77 19.20 8.35
C LEU A 244 2.41 19.83 8.07
N PHE A 245 1.36 19.01 8.13
CA PHE A 245 -0.01 19.51 8.18
C PHE A 245 -0.64 19.02 9.48
N ASP A 246 -0.83 19.93 10.42
CA ASP A 246 -1.26 19.60 11.79
C ASP A 246 -2.13 20.70 12.42
N GLY A 247 -2.24 20.72 13.74
CA GLY A 247 -3.05 21.67 14.51
C GLY A 247 -2.65 23.13 14.34
N ASN A 248 -1.49 23.43 13.76
CA ASN A 248 -1.15 24.80 13.35
C ASN A 248 -1.87 25.21 12.05
N ASP A 249 -2.17 24.25 11.18
CA ASP A 249 -2.78 24.46 9.86
C ASP A 249 -4.30 24.36 9.88
N SER A 250 -4.84 23.53 10.78
CA SER A 250 -6.28 23.29 10.89
C SER A 250 -6.71 23.21 12.35
N GLU A 251 -7.72 24.01 12.72
CA GLU A 251 -8.34 23.91 14.04
C GLU A 251 -8.99 22.53 14.22
N GLY A 252 -8.88 21.96 15.42
CA GLY A 252 -9.56 20.71 15.80
C GLY A 252 -8.79 19.42 15.50
N ILE A 253 -7.59 19.48 14.92
CA ILE A 253 -6.69 18.32 14.76
C ILE A 253 -5.48 18.44 15.68
N GLY A 254 -4.80 17.32 15.94
CA GLY A 254 -3.64 17.24 16.83
C GLY A 254 -2.37 17.88 16.25
N PHE A 255 -1.29 17.92 17.03
CA PHE A 255 0.01 18.44 16.60
C PHE A 255 1.00 17.31 16.29
N VAL A 256 1.90 17.54 15.34
CA VAL A 256 3.06 16.67 15.09
C VAL A 256 4.24 17.17 15.93
N ARG A 257 4.69 16.37 16.89
CA ARG A 257 5.80 16.70 17.80
C ARG A 257 7.11 16.11 17.27
N THR A 258 8.00 16.95 16.75
CA THR A 258 9.23 16.51 16.05
C THR A 258 10.50 16.48 16.90
N GLU A 259 10.49 17.11 18.08
CA GLU A 259 11.67 17.24 18.93
C GLU A 259 11.97 15.98 19.77
N PRO A 260 13.24 15.57 19.94
CA PRO A 260 14.42 16.14 19.27
C PRO A 260 14.49 15.74 17.79
N GLU A 261 14.80 16.68 16.90
CA GLU A 261 15.17 16.37 15.51
C GLU A 261 16.62 15.85 15.44
N LEU A 262 16.90 14.90 14.55
CA LEU A 262 18.25 14.35 14.38
C LEU A 262 19.06 15.18 13.39
N ASP A 263 20.37 15.33 13.66
CA ASP A 263 21.29 16.01 12.76
C ASP A 263 21.42 15.24 11.44
N PHE A 264 21.11 15.91 10.34
CA PHE A 264 21.18 15.35 8.99
C PHE A 264 22.58 14.86 8.63
N GLU A 265 23.64 15.52 9.12
CA GLU A 265 25.03 15.13 8.88
C GLU A 265 25.38 13.78 9.57
N GLU A 266 24.60 13.36 10.56
CA GLU A 266 24.75 12.08 11.25
C GLU A 266 23.84 10.96 10.68
N LYS A 267 23.09 11.22 9.60
CA LYS A 267 22.23 10.21 9.00
C LYS A 267 23.07 9.07 8.40
N PRO A 268 22.82 7.80 8.78
CA PRO A 268 23.49 6.67 8.15
C PRO A 268 23.00 6.45 6.72
N GLU A 269 23.92 5.99 5.85
CA GLU A 269 23.57 5.40 4.54
C GLU A 269 22.80 4.09 4.75
N ARG A 270 21.73 3.87 3.98
CA ARG A 270 20.84 2.70 4.07
C ARG A 270 20.36 2.24 2.70
#